data_AF-A0A7K3G157-F1
#
_entry.id   AF-A0A7K3G157-F1
#
_cell.length_a   1.000
_cell.length_b   1.000
_cell.length_c   1.000
_cell.angle_alpha   90.00
_cell.angle_beta   90.00
_cell.angle_gamma   90.00
#
_symmetry.space_group_name_H-M   'P 1'
#
loop_
_entity.id
_entity.type
_entity.pdbx_description
1 polymer ?
#
loop_
_entity_poly.entity_id
_entity_poly.type
_entity_poly.pdbx_seq_one_letter_code
_entity_poly.pdbx_strand_id
1 'polypeptide(L)' 'MEAVSYRGFRFPAEVISHCVWLYHRFTLSLRDVEELMLER' A
#
# COMPACT_ATOMS: atom_id res chain seq x y z
N MET A 1 -5.01 16.98 7.76
CA MET A 1 -5.07 15.78 6.90
C MET A 1 -4.84 14.61 7.82
N GLU A 2 -5.93 14.00 8.29
CA GLU A 2 -5.93 13.04 9.38
C GLU A 2 -5.22 11.77 8.90
N ALA A 3 -4.05 11.46 9.47
CA ALA A 3 -3.31 10.26 9.13
C ALA A 3 -4.18 9.06 9.50
N VAL A 4 -4.68 8.34 8.48
CA VAL A 4 -5.46 7.12 8.64
C VAL A 4 -4.68 6.20 9.58
N SER A 5 -5.13 6.10 10.83
CA SER A 5 -4.46 5.29 11.83
C SER A 5 -4.86 3.84 11.60
N TYR A 6 -4.07 3.13 10.80
CA TYR A 6 -4.18 1.69 10.61
C TYR A 6 -3.69 0.92 11.85
N ARG A 7 -4.27 1.23 13.03
CA ARG A 7 -3.97 0.53 14.29
C ARG A 7 -4.39 -0.93 14.14
N GLY A 8 -3.39 -1.82 14.08
CA GLY A 8 -3.59 -3.28 13.96
C GLY A 8 -3.09 -3.88 12.64
N PHE A 9 -2.68 -3.07 11.67
CA PHE A 9 -2.00 -3.59 10.47
C PHE A 9 -0.51 -3.76 10.74
N ARG A 10 0.07 -4.83 10.17
CA ARG A 10 1.51 -5.14 10.27
C ARG A 10 2.39 -4.09 9.57
N PHE A 11 1.80 -3.29 8.70
CA PHE A 11 2.46 -2.29 7.87
C PHE A 11 2.02 -0.87 8.27
N PRO A 12 2.93 0.11 8.21
CA PRO A 12 2.59 1.51 8.50
C PRO A 12 1.61 2.08 7.48
N ALA A 13 0.88 3.11 7.89
CA ALA A 13 -0.15 3.78 7.08
C ALA A 13 0.34 4.25 5.71
N GLU A 14 1.58 4.72 5.66
CA GLU A 14 2.23 5.22 4.44
C GLU A 14 2.35 4.12 3.39
N VAL A 15 2.69 2.90 3.81
CA VAL A 15 2.86 1.73 2.93
C VAL A 15 1.51 1.33 2.34
N ILE A 16 0.46 1.26 3.16
CA ILE A 16 -0.89 0.91 2.71
C ILE A 16 -1.43 1.99 1.76
N SER A 17 -1.24 3.27 2.08
CA SER A 17 -1.66 4.37 1.22
C SER A 17 -0.92 4.37 -0.13
N HIS A 18 0.37 4.05 -0.12
CA HIS A 18 1.17 3.92 -1.34
C HIS A 18 0.70 2.76 -2.22
N CYS A 19 0.38 1.59 -1.63
CA CYS A 19 -0.21 0.46 -2.35
C CYS A 19 -1.54 0.84 -3.02
N VAL A 20 -2.43 1.47 -2.26
CA VAL A 20 -3.75 1.87 -2.76
C VAL A 20 -3.62 2.89 -3.89
N TRP A 21 -2.66 3.81 -3.78
CA TRP A 21 -2.38 4.79 -4.82
C TRP A 21 -1.83 4.13 -6.09
N LEU A 22 -0.87 3.21 -5.98
CA LEU A 22 -0.33 2.46 -7.11
C LEU A 22 -1.40 1.62 -7.80
N TYR A 23 -2.23 0.92 -7.01
CA TYR A 23 -3.37 0.14 -7.50
C TYR A 23 -4.32 1.00 -8.33
N HIS A 24 -4.71 2.17 -7.81
CA HIS A 24 -5.65 3.06 -8.48
C HIS A 24 -5.04 3.78 -9.70
N ARG A 25 -3.74 4.08 -9.68
CA ARG A 25 -3.09 4.89 -10.72
C ARG A 25 -2.61 4.09 -11.91
N PHE A 26 -2.14 2.87 -11.68
CA PHE A 26 -1.58 2.01 -12.73
C PHE A 26 -2.46 0.80 -13.06
N THR A 27 -3.60 0.62 -12.36
CA THR A 27 -4.44 -0.59 -12.47
C THR A 27 -3.59 -1.87 -12.32
N LEU A 28 -2.57 -1.80 -11.46
CA LEU A 28 -1.65 -2.92 -11.23
C LEU A 28 -2.40 -4.06 -10.57
N SER A 29 -2.08 -5.29 -10.98
CA SER A 29 -2.58 -6.47 -10.29
C SER A 29 -2.06 -6.46 -8.86
N LEU A 30 -2.86 -7.00 -7.93
CA LEU A 30 -2.46 -7.12 -6.53
C LEU A 30 -1.10 -7.83 -6.37
N ARG A 31 -0.78 -8.75 -7.30
CA ARG A 31 0.48 -9.48 -7.37
C ARG A 31 1.68 -8.59 -7.70
N ASP A 32 1.57 -7.65 -8.64
CA ASP A 32 2.62 -6.66 -8.91
C ASP A 32 2.85 -5.77 -7.69
N VAL A 33 1.77 -5.36 -7.01
CA VAL A 33 1.88 -4.55 -5.78
C VAL A 33 2.54 -5.35 -4.66
N GLU A 34 2.21 -6.64 -4.50
CA GLU A 34 2.89 -7.52 -3.55
C GLU A 34 4.38 -7.74 -3.91
N GLU A 35 4.75 -7.94 -5.17
CA GLU A 35 6.17 -8.04 -5.58
C GLU A 35 6.92 -6.75 -5.26
N LEU A 36 6.33 -5.58 -5.55
CA LEU A 36 6.91 -4.27 -5.19
C LEU A 36 7.06 -4.07 -3.68
N MET A 37 6.18 -4.68 -2.87
CA MET A 37 6.25 -4.66 -1.41
C MET A 37 7.28 -5.67 -0.87
N LEU A 38 7.50 -6.78 -1.58
CA LEU A 38 8.40 -7.86 -1.19
C LEU A 38 9.87 -7.54 -1.51
N GLU A 39 10.12 -6.69 -2.49
CA GLU A 39 11.46 -6.33 -2.98
C GLU A 39 12.21 -5.28 -2.11
N ARG A 40 11.73 -5.03 -0.87
CA ARG A 40 12.28 -4.04 0.07
C ARG A 40 12.72 -4.64 1.41
#